data_AF-A0A7R9XKR6-F1
#
_entry.id   AF-A0A7R9XKR6-F1
#
_cell.length_a   1.000
_cell.length_b   1.000
_cell.length_c   1.000
_cell.angle_alpha   90.00
_cell.angle_beta   90.00
_cell.angle_gamma   90.00
#
_symmetry.space_group_name_H-M   'P 1'
#
loop_
_entity.id
_entity.type
_entity.pdbx_description
1 polymer ?
#
loop_
_entity_poly.entity_id
_entity_poly.type
_entity_poly.pdbx_seq_one_letter_code
_entity_poly.pdbx_strand_id
1 'polypeptide(L)' 'TSPAGKGQKYFNRLLPNGEIVQRKWLVYSEITNQLYCLVCKLFFSSTYNNYFINGFNDWKHVGDRLKDKLQTKQYN' A
#
# COMPACT_ATOMS: atom_id res chain seq x y z
N THR A 1 7.21 -4.50 -7.38
CA THR A 1 6.74 -5.69 -8.10
C THR A 1 5.81 -6.49 -7.19
N SER A 2 4.77 -7.11 -7.74
CA SER A 2 3.82 -7.95 -6.96
C SER A 2 4.36 -9.39 -6.92
N PRO A 3 4.34 -10.10 -5.77
CA PRO A 3 4.81 -11.47 -5.72
C PRO A 3 3.91 -12.39 -6.52
N ALA A 4 4.51 -13.32 -7.27
CA ALA A 4 3.78 -14.38 -7.96
C ALA A 4 2.92 -15.16 -6.94
N GLY A 5 1.59 -15.08 -7.08
CA GLY A 5 0.63 -15.84 -6.27
C GLY A 5 0.15 -15.19 -4.96
N LYS A 6 0.75 -14.10 -4.47
CA LYS A 6 0.29 -13.40 -3.24
C LYS A 6 -0.17 -11.98 -3.53
N GLY A 7 -1.47 -11.74 -3.44
CA GLY A 7 -1.98 -10.39 -3.21
C GLY A 7 -2.00 -9.43 -4.40
N GLN A 8 -2.04 -9.91 -5.66
CA GLN A 8 -2.24 -9.07 -6.85
C GLN A 8 -3.41 -8.08 -6.69
N LYS A 9 -4.50 -8.50 -6.05
CA LYS A 9 -5.68 -7.66 -5.77
C LYS A 9 -5.39 -6.43 -4.91
N TYR A 10 -4.31 -6.44 -4.12
CA TYR A 10 -3.95 -5.31 -3.26
C TYR A 10 -3.17 -4.24 -4.00
N PHE A 11 -2.56 -4.55 -5.14
CA PHE A 11 -1.84 -3.58 -5.97
C PHE A 11 -2.76 -2.83 -6.92
N ASN A 12 -4.03 -3.21 -7.03
CA ASN A 12 -5.00 -2.57 -7.92
C ASN A 12 -6.22 -2.07 -7.13
N ARG A 13 -6.69 -0.87 -7.43
CA ARG A 13 -7.92 -0.29 -6.87
C ARG A 13 -8.95 -0.17 -7.99
N LEU A 14 -10.15 -0.71 -7.77
CA LEU A 14 -11.32 -0.40 -8.58
C LEU A 14 -11.88 0.95 -8.13
N LEU A 15 -12.03 1.87 -9.07
CA LEU A 15 -12.64 3.17 -8.86
C LEU A 15 -14.17 3.10 -9.05
N PRO A 16 -14.95 4.06 -8.50
CA PRO A 16 -16.41 4.07 -8.66
C PRO A 16 -16.87 4.20 -10.12
N ASN A 17 -16.03 4.75 -11.00
CA ASN A 17 -16.26 4.85 -12.44
C ASN A 17 -15.97 3.53 -13.20
N GLY A 18 -15.60 2.45 -12.49
CA GLY A 18 -15.29 1.15 -13.08
C GLY A 18 -13.82 0.97 -13.52
N GLU A 19 -12.98 2.01 -13.42
CA GLU A 19 -11.57 1.90 -13.82
C GLU A 19 -10.73 1.16 -12.78
N ILE A 20 -9.74 0.40 -13.25
CA ILE A 20 -8.76 -0.27 -12.39
C ILE A 20 -7.45 0.52 -12.42
N VAL A 21 -7.09 1.10 -11.29
CA VAL A 21 -5.85 1.88 -11.15
C VAL A 21 -4.85 1.13 -10.28
N GLN A 22 -3.60 1.06 -10.76
CA GLN A 22 -2.51 0.45 -10.01
C GLN A 22 -2.02 1.37 -8.88
N ARG A 23 -1.90 0.83 -7.67
CA ARG A 23 -1.28 1.46 -6.50
C ARG A 23 0.24 1.45 -6.64
N LYS A 24 0.79 2.35 -7.48
CA LYS A 24 2.24 2.49 -7.72
C LYS A 24 3.07 2.78 -6.48
N TRP A 25 2.46 3.32 -5.43
CA TRP A 25 3.12 3.63 -4.15
C TRP A 25 3.28 2.40 -3.24
N LEU A 26 2.57 1.30 -3.49
CA LEU A 26 2.66 0.08 -2.68
C LEU A 26 3.66 -0.89 -3.31
N VAL A 27 4.67 -1.29 -2.56
CA VAL A 27 5.72 -2.21 -3.01
C VAL A 27 5.84 -3.39 -2.06
N TYR A 28 6.19 -4.56 -2.59
CA TYR A 28 6.49 -5.74 -1.80
C TYR A 28 8.00 -6.00 -1.82
N SER A 29 8.56 -6.38 -0.67
CA SER A 29 9.92 -6.90 -0.58
C SER A 29 9.88 -8.40 -0.38
N GLU A 30 10.47 -9.15 -1.32
CA GLU A 30 10.65 -10.59 -1.19
C GLU A 30 11.61 -10.95 -0.06
N ILE A 31 12.62 -10.11 0.19
CA ILE A 31 13.65 -10.34 1.21
C ILE A 31 13.03 -10.32 2.60
N THR A 32 12.17 -9.34 2.88
CA THR A 32 11.54 -9.23 4.21
C THR A 32 10.16 -9.88 4.27
N ASN A 33 9.57 -10.26 3.13
CA ASN A 33 8.20 -10.74 2.98
C ASN A 33 7.16 -9.75 3.55
N GLN A 34 7.38 -8.46 3.31
CA GLN A 34 6.51 -7.37 3.81
C GLN A 34 6.17 -6.36 2.71
N LEU A 35 5.05 -5.67 2.90
CA LEU A 35 4.61 -4.54 2.08
C LEU A 35 5.13 -3.23 2.64
N TYR A 36 5.53 -2.35 1.74
CA TYR A 36 6.00 -1.01 2.05
C TYR A 36 5.28 0.03 1.19
N CYS A 37 5.19 1.25 1.71
CA CYS A 37 4.76 2.42 0.97
C CYS A 37 6.02 3.17 0.53
N LEU A 38 6.33 3.12 -0.76
CA LEU A 38 7.55 3.72 -1.33
C LEU A 38 7.58 5.23 -1.06
N VAL A 39 6.49 5.93 -1.36
CA VAL A 39 6.36 7.37 -1.13
C VAL A 39 6.50 7.68 0.37
N CYS A 40 5.86 6.89 1.22
CA CYS A 40 5.91 7.11 2.67
C CYS A 40 7.34 6.98 3.20
N LYS A 41 8.08 5.98 2.73
CA LYS A 41 9.45 5.71 3.14
C LYS A 41 10.46 6.75 2.62
N LEU A 42 10.17 7.38 1.47
CA LEU A 42 11.02 8.40 0.87
C LEU A 42 10.80 9.80 1.47
N PHE A 43 9.55 10.15 1.77
CA PHE A 43 9.17 11.53 2.12
C PHE A 43 8.77 11.74 3.57
N PHE A 44 8.52 10.66 4.35
CA PHE A 44 8.11 10.78 5.75
C PHE A 44 9.15 10.17 6.67
N SER A 45 9.38 10.85 7.80
CA SER A 45 10.15 10.32 8.91
C SER A 45 9.44 9.12 9.53
N SER A 46 10.21 8.20 10.13
CA SER A 46 9.73 7.05 10.89
C SER A 46 8.83 7.41 12.08
N THR A 47 8.70 8.70 12.42
CA THR A 47 7.71 9.21 13.38
C THR A 47 6.29 9.28 12.82
N TYR A 48 6.10 9.19 11.50
CA TYR A 48 4.77 9.15 10.90
C TYR A 48 4.15 7.75 11.08
N ASN A 49 2.99 7.70 11.73
CA ASN A 49 2.33 6.44 12.08
C ASN A 49 1.62 5.82 10.85
N ASN A 50 2.42 5.17 10.01
CA ASN A 50 1.97 4.41 8.85
C ASN A 50 2.58 3.00 8.88
N TYR A 51 1.72 2.00 8.92
CA TYR A 51 2.05 0.59 8.94
C TYR A 51 3.00 0.15 7.79
N PHE A 52 2.93 0.83 6.65
CA PHE A 52 3.71 0.51 5.47
C PHE A 52 5.09 1.21 5.42
N ILE A 53 5.46 2.05 6.39
CA ILE A 53 6.83 2.63 6.45
C ILE A 53 7.82 1.57 6.96
N ASN A 54 7.47 0.94 8.08
CA ASN A 54 8.33 -0.03 8.75
C ASN A 54 8.18 -1.45 8.18
N GLY A 55 7.11 -1.67 7.40
CA GLY A 55 6.82 -2.96 6.79
C GLY A 55 5.54 -3.55 7.35
N PHE A 56 4.70 -4.05 6.45
CA PHE A 56 3.42 -4.62 6.77
C PHE A 56 3.34 -6.07 6.29
N ASN A 57 3.16 -7.00 7.22
CA ASN A 57 3.16 -8.44 6.95
C ASN A 57 1.80 -9.11 7.21
N ASP A 58 0.78 -8.36 7.64
CA ASP A 58 -0.55 -8.90 7.90
C ASP A 58 -1.43 -8.89 6.64
N TRP A 59 -1.16 -9.84 5.76
CA TRP A 59 -1.87 -10.01 4.49
C TRP A 59 -3.39 -10.18 4.61
N LYS A 60 -3.87 -10.69 5.77
CA LYS A 60 -5.31 -10.89 6.00
C LYS A 60 -6.03 -9.56 6.12
N HIS A 61 -5.45 -8.62 6.86
CA HIS A 61 -6.03 -7.30 7.12
C HIS A 61 -5.52 -6.20 6.17
N VAL A 62 -4.69 -6.54 5.19
CA VAL A 62 -4.11 -5.54 4.27
C VAL A 62 -5.20 -4.77 3.51
N GLY A 63 -6.30 -5.43 3.12
CA GLY A 63 -7.40 -4.79 2.40
C GLY A 63 -8.03 -3.65 3.20
N ASP A 64 -8.20 -3.84 4.50
CA ASP A 64 -8.79 -2.86 5.41
C ASP A 64 -7.81 -1.72 5.67
N ARG A 65 -6.53 -2.03 5.89
CA ARG A 65 -5.47 -1.01 6.05
C ARG A 65 -5.25 -0.16 4.80
N LEU A 66 -5.48 -0.72 3.61
CA LEU A 66 -5.42 0.01 2.35
C LEU A 66 -6.64 0.91 2.09
N LYS A 67 -7.78 0.68 2.78
CA LYS A 67 -8.93 1.59 2.76
C LYS A 67 -8.69 2.78 3.68
N ASP A 68 -8.08 2.52 4.84
CA ASP A 68 -7.95 3.44 5.97
C ASP A 68 -6.99 4.63 5.75
N LYS A 69 -6.02 4.53 4.84
CA LYS A 69 -4.92 5.52 4.69
C LYS A 69 -4.85 6.25 3.34
N LEU A 70 -5.85 6.08 2.48
CA LEU A 70 -5.86 6.64 1.12
C LEU A 70 -7.08 7.53 0.83
N GLN A 71 -7.77 8.02 1.87
CA GLN A 71 -8.32 9.36 1.75
C GLN A 71 -7.11 10.28 1.62
N THR A 72 -6.67 10.48 0.38
CA THR A 72 -5.98 11.70 0.01
C THR A 72 -6.72 12.83 0.71
N LYS A 73 -6.08 13.53 1.66
CA LYS A 73 -6.46 14.91 1.88
C LYS A 73 -6.33 15.54 0.49
N GLN A 74 -7.46 15.74 -0.17
CA GLN A 74 -7.54 16.70 -1.26
C GLN A 74 -7.11 18.00 -0.60
N TYR A 75 -5.85 18.38 -0.82
CA TYR A 75 -5.44 19.75 -0.56
C TYR A 75 -6.11 20.55 -1.68
N ASN A 76 -7.26 21.13 -1.34
CA ASN A 76 -7.84 22.23 -2.12
C ASN A 76 -6.90 23.44 -2.03
#